data_AF-A0A1J9R0R4-F1
#
_entry.id   AF-A0A1J9R0R4-F1
#
_cell.length_a   1.000
_cell.length_b   1.000
_cell.length_c   1.000
_cell.angle_alpha   90.00
_cell.angle_beta   90.00
_cell.angle_gamma   90.00
#
_symmetry.space_group_name_H-M   'P 1'
#
loop_
_entity.id
_entity.type
_entity.pdbx_description
1 polymer ?
#
loop_
_entity_poly.entity_id
_entity_poly.type
_entity_poly.pdbx_seq_one_letter_code
_entity_poly.pdbx_strand_id
1 'polypeptide(L)'
;MTDQAERFGDMSVTFAKTPDLAKSQAEQISQLARKLIDAVIKIRQDAQTAANVCQERLQVTIRELNTRGNATKKKILENNRLDTSRTVKANFRLVFGPPKHSEYCSKTTKYAMESNAARSKTVRGLCESYPNAVITLSTSYPTKVWTESSAELFDGLINVLKKDAEKEVGVNWPSEILDIMDALAEERPMCDEFKVLRGQVRDGPHKDSNFGPSTSPSTGRDQLGTYHSTVYPSKRRKPEDPQSPFRENREVGFMYTNAPAVDILQLSEPFRTAFQNSRQWKWERSQNMNTTSCLAALFPKDNIQDVSLTIWCGNEDGYRVITAFGMQLAPLP
;
A
#
# COMPACT_ATOMS: atom_id res chain seq x y z
N MET A 1 30.89 -24.88 -9.71
CA MET A 1 30.06 -23.95 -10.52
C MET A 1 29.59 -24.60 -11.83
N THR A 2 29.53 -25.93 -11.90
CA THR A 2 29.27 -26.72 -13.12
C THR A 2 27.89 -27.40 -13.14
N ASP A 3 27.24 -27.54 -11.98
CA ASP A 3 26.12 -28.49 -11.79
C ASP A 3 24.74 -28.01 -12.30
N GLN A 4 24.52 -26.70 -12.50
CA GLN A 4 23.25 -26.20 -13.09
C GLN A 4 23.33 -25.96 -14.60
N ALA A 5 24.52 -25.66 -15.13
CA ALA A 5 24.74 -25.61 -16.58
C ALA A 5 24.72 -27.02 -17.18
N GLU A 6 25.18 -28.04 -16.44
CA GLU A 6 25.05 -29.45 -16.81
C GLU A 6 23.58 -29.91 -16.86
N ARG A 7 22.72 -29.45 -15.94
CA ARG A 7 21.29 -29.84 -15.94
C ARG A 7 20.47 -29.31 -17.12
N PHE A 8 20.87 -28.20 -17.74
CA PHE A 8 20.27 -27.75 -19.01
C PHE A 8 21.01 -28.32 -20.24
N GLY A 9 22.28 -28.72 -20.09
CA GLY A 9 23.02 -29.49 -21.09
C GLY A 9 22.44 -30.89 -21.33
N ASP A 10 21.87 -31.50 -20.29
CA ASP A 10 21.17 -32.81 -20.37
C ASP A 10 19.77 -32.72 -20.99
N MET A 11 19.25 -31.51 -21.26
CA MET A 11 18.09 -31.30 -22.12
C MET A 11 18.50 -31.00 -23.57
N SER A 12 19.73 -31.37 -23.96
CA SER A 12 20.12 -31.47 -25.35
C SER A 12 19.34 -32.61 -26.00
N VAL A 13 18.51 -32.28 -26.99
CA VAL A 13 17.91 -33.30 -27.85
C VAL A 13 19.04 -33.90 -28.71
N THR A 14 19.56 -35.05 -28.31
CA THR A 14 20.42 -35.84 -29.18
C THR A 14 19.60 -36.40 -30.34
N PHE A 15 19.74 -35.80 -31.52
CA PHE A 15 19.19 -36.36 -32.75
C PHE A 15 19.82 -37.71 -33.05
N ALA A 16 19.03 -38.61 -33.61
CA ALA A 16 19.54 -39.89 -34.07
C ALA A 16 20.63 -39.73 -35.14
N LYS A 17 21.57 -40.67 -35.18
CA LYS A 17 22.71 -40.66 -36.12
C LYS A 17 22.30 -40.83 -37.59
N THR A 18 21.09 -41.34 -37.85
CA THR A 18 20.57 -41.52 -39.22
C THR A 18 19.75 -40.29 -39.65
N PRO A 19 19.99 -39.72 -40.84
CA PRO A 19 19.36 -38.48 -41.30
C PRO A 19 17.82 -38.48 -41.29
N ASP A 20 17.20 -39.61 -41.66
CA ASP A 20 15.74 -39.71 -41.73
C ASP A 20 15.09 -39.72 -40.36
N LEU A 21 15.73 -40.37 -39.37
CA LEU A 21 15.25 -40.40 -38.00
C LEU A 21 15.44 -39.03 -37.32
N ALA A 22 16.55 -38.34 -37.59
CA ALA A 22 16.77 -36.97 -37.12
C ALA A 22 15.70 -35.98 -37.66
N LYS A 23 15.34 -36.08 -38.95
CA LYS A 23 14.26 -35.28 -39.56
C LYS A 23 12.91 -35.57 -38.91
N SER A 24 12.58 -36.84 -38.70
CA SER A 24 11.33 -37.24 -38.03
C SER A 24 11.25 -36.70 -36.60
N GLN A 25 12.34 -36.78 -35.83
CA GLN A 25 12.42 -36.22 -34.48
C GLN A 25 12.26 -34.69 -34.47
N ALA A 26 12.91 -33.98 -35.41
CA ALA A 26 12.77 -32.53 -35.53
C ALA A 26 11.33 -32.10 -35.84
N GLU A 27 10.62 -32.86 -36.70
CA GLU A 27 9.21 -32.59 -37.01
C GLU A 27 8.32 -32.82 -35.78
N GLN A 28 8.53 -33.91 -35.04
CA GLN A 28 7.77 -34.18 -33.80
C GLN A 28 7.98 -33.08 -32.75
N ILE A 29 9.21 -32.62 -32.57
CA ILE A 29 9.53 -31.50 -31.67
C ILE A 29 8.85 -30.22 -32.12
N SER A 30 8.88 -29.94 -33.43
CA SER A 30 8.21 -28.76 -34.01
C SER A 30 6.69 -28.81 -33.78
N GLN A 31 6.09 -30.00 -33.90
CA GLN A 31 4.67 -30.21 -33.63
C GLN A 31 4.33 -30.05 -32.15
N LEU A 32 5.16 -30.58 -31.25
CA LEU A 32 5.00 -30.42 -29.79
C LEU A 32 5.16 -28.97 -29.36
N ALA A 33 6.16 -28.25 -29.90
CA ALA A 33 6.37 -26.84 -29.64
C ALA A 33 5.14 -26.01 -30.05
N ARG A 34 4.56 -26.30 -31.22
CA ARG A 34 3.32 -25.63 -31.67
C ARG A 34 2.16 -25.88 -30.71
N LYS A 35 1.92 -27.13 -30.30
CA LYS A 35 0.89 -27.48 -29.32
C LYS A 35 1.09 -26.76 -27.98
N LEU A 36 2.34 -26.63 -27.52
CA LEU A 36 2.66 -25.92 -26.29
C LEU A 36 2.36 -24.42 -26.41
N ILE A 37 2.75 -23.80 -27.52
CA ILE A 37 2.45 -22.38 -27.80
C ILE A 37 0.93 -22.16 -27.78
N ASP A 38 0.16 -23.00 -28.47
CA ASP A 38 -1.30 -22.91 -28.51
C ASP A 38 -1.91 -23.05 -27.11
N ALA A 39 -1.40 -24.00 -26.30
CA ALA A 39 -1.84 -24.18 -24.92
C ALA A 39 -1.53 -22.96 -24.04
N VAL A 40 -0.34 -22.37 -24.18
CA VAL A 40 0.06 -21.16 -23.43
C VAL A 40 -0.82 -19.96 -23.83
N ILE A 41 -1.09 -19.78 -25.13
CA ILE A 41 -2.00 -18.73 -25.62
C ILE A 41 -3.39 -18.91 -25.01
N LYS A 42 -3.92 -20.14 -25.01
CA LYS A 42 -5.23 -20.43 -24.43
C LYS A 42 -5.27 -20.14 -22.92
N ILE A 43 -4.28 -20.61 -22.15
CA ILE A 43 -4.20 -20.35 -20.70
C ILE A 43 -4.17 -18.84 -20.43
N ARG A 44 -3.41 -18.07 -21.22
CA ARG A 44 -3.37 -16.61 -21.09
C ARG A 44 -4.72 -15.97 -21.36
N GLN A 45 -5.43 -16.39 -22.41
CA GLN A 45 -6.76 -15.89 -22.75
C GLN A 45 -7.79 -16.23 -21.67
N ASP A 46 -7.78 -17.45 -21.17
CA ASP A 46 -8.68 -17.91 -20.10
C ASP A 46 -8.41 -17.14 -18.80
N ALA A 47 -7.14 -16.96 -18.43
CA ALA A 47 -6.74 -16.18 -17.27
C ALA A 47 -7.16 -14.71 -17.38
N GLN A 48 -6.99 -14.09 -18.55
CA GLN A 48 -7.43 -12.71 -18.78
C GLN A 48 -8.96 -12.58 -18.69
N THR A 49 -9.68 -13.54 -19.27
CA THR A 49 -11.15 -13.56 -19.22
C THR A 49 -11.63 -13.70 -17.79
N ALA A 50 -11.05 -14.61 -17.00
CA ALA A 50 -11.37 -14.78 -15.59
C ALA A 50 -11.05 -13.51 -14.77
N ALA A 51 -9.90 -12.88 -15.01
CA ALA A 51 -9.52 -11.63 -14.35
C ALA A 51 -10.52 -10.50 -14.64
N ASN A 52 -10.96 -10.36 -15.90
CA ASN A 52 -11.95 -9.38 -16.30
C ASN A 52 -13.29 -9.62 -15.58
N VAL A 53 -13.76 -10.87 -15.51
CA VAL A 53 -15.00 -11.24 -14.80
C VAL A 53 -14.90 -10.91 -13.30
N CYS A 54 -13.77 -11.22 -12.67
CA CYS A 54 -13.52 -10.85 -11.28
C CYS A 54 -13.54 -9.33 -11.07
N GLN A 55 -12.92 -8.57 -11.96
CA GLN A 55 -12.90 -7.11 -11.92
C GLN A 55 -14.31 -6.51 -12.10
N GLU A 56 -15.10 -7.02 -13.05
CA GLU A 56 -16.48 -6.58 -13.25
C GLU A 56 -17.34 -6.84 -12.00
N ARG A 57 -17.24 -8.04 -11.42
CA ARG A 57 -17.95 -8.39 -10.19
C ARG A 57 -17.57 -7.46 -9.04
N LEU A 58 -16.28 -7.17 -8.89
CA LEU A 58 -15.77 -6.22 -7.89
C LEU A 58 -16.40 -4.84 -8.09
N GLN A 59 -16.41 -4.32 -9.32
CA GLN A 59 -17.01 -3.02 -9.63
C GLN A 59 -18.52 -2.97 -9.35
N VAL A 60 -19.25 -4.05 -9.66
CA VAL A 60 -20.67 -4.17 -9.32
C VAL A 60 -20.87 -4.10 -7.81
N THR A 61 -20.11 -4.86 -7.02
CA THR A 61 -20.21 -4.84 -5.55
C THR A 61 -19.87 -3.46 -4.97
N ILE A 62 -18.85 -2.77 -5.49
CA ILE A 62 -18.52 -1.40 -5.07
C ILE A 62 -19.71 -0.46 -5.33
N ARG A 63 -20.33 -0.54 -6.51
CA ARG A 63 -21.49 0.30 -6.87
C ARG A 63 -22.70 0.03 -5.99
N GLU A 64 -22.99 -1.24 -5.71
CA GLU A 64 -24.09 -1.64 -4.82
C GLU A 64 -23.88 -1.12 -3.39
N LEU A 65 -22.67 -1.29 -2.85
CA LEU A 65 -22.30 -0.77 -1.54
C LEU A 65 -22.41 0.75 -1.51
N ASN A 66 -21.90 1.45 -2.54
CA ASN A 66 -21.99 2.90 -2.60
C ASN A 66 -23.44 3.39 -2.67
N THR A 67 -24.26 2.76 -3.51
CA THR A 67 -25.68 3.09 -3.66
C THR A 67 -26.41 2.95 -2.31
N ARG A 68 -26.15 1.85 -1.59
CA ARG A 68 -26.74 1.62 -0.27
C ARG A 68 -26.23 2.63 0.76
N GLY A 69 -24.92 2.89 0.78
CA GLY A 69 -24.31 3.84 1.70
C GLY A 69 -24.84 5.26 1.50
N ASN A 70 -24.99 5.70 0.24
CA ASN A 70 -25.54 7.00 -0.12
C ASN A 70 -27.03 7.11 0.19
N ALA A 71 -27.81 6.03 0.02
CA ALA A 71 -29.20 6.00 0.47
C ALA A 71 -29.32 6.19 1.99
N THR A 72 -28.49 5.48 2.77
CA THR A 72 -28.44 5.63 4.24
C THR A 72 -28.02 7.03 4.64
N LYS A 73 -26.97 7.57 4.01
CA LYS A 73 -26.49 8.92 4.24
C LYS A 73 -27.58 9.95 3.97
N LYS A 74 -28.23 9.87 2.81
CA LYS A 74 -29.33 10.76 2.42
C LYS A 74 -30.43 10.75 3.47
N LYS A 75 -30.85 9.56 3.91
CA LYS A 75 -31.84 9.40 4.97
C LYS A 75 -31.42 10.04 6.29
N ILE A 76 -30.15 9.93 6.69
CA ILE A 76 -29.61 10.56 7.91
C ILE A 76 -29.66 12.08 7.80
N LEU A 77 -29.27 12.63 6.65
CA LEU A 77 -29.25 14.08 6.41
C LEU A 77 -30.67 14.65 6.33
N GLU A 78 -31.59 13.98 5.63
CA GLU A 78 -32.99 14.41 5.49
C GLU A 78 -33.73 14.41 6.84
N ASN A 79 -33.50 13.38 7.67
CA ASN A 79 -34.15 13.27 8.97
C ASN A 79 -33.38 13.98 10.09
N ASN A 80 -32.17 14.49 9.79
CA ASN A 80 -31.21 15.04 10.76
C ASN A 80 -31.03 14.17 12.01
N ARG A 81 -30.99 12.83 11.84
CA ARG A 81 -30.90 11.87 12.95
C ARG A 81 -30.23 10.57 12.50
N LEU A 82 -29.52 9.92 13.41
CA LEU A 82 -29.03 8.57 13.17
C LEU A 82 -30.14 7.54 13.35
N ASP A 83 -30.14 6.51 12.49
CA ASP A 83 -30.98 5.33 12.69
C ASP A 83 -30.50 4.54 13.92
N THR A 84 -29.18 4.46 14.13
CA THR A 84 -28.58 3.80 15.29
C THR A 84 -27.19 4.36 15.61
N SER A 85 -26.99 4.77 16.86
CA SER A 85 -25.68 5.17 17.39
C SER A 85 -24.72 3.99 17.55
N ARG A 86 -25.22 2.74 17.55
CA ARG A 86 -24.41 1.53 17.79
C ARG A 86 -23.37 1.31 16.70
N THR A 87 -23.74 1.48 15.43
CA THR A 87 -22.84 1.30 14.30
C THR A 87 -21.73 2.34 14.30
N VAL A 88 -22.10 3.61 14.54
CA VAL A 88 -21.14 4.72 14.62
C VAL A 88 -20.14 4.48 15.75
N LYS A 89 -20.63 4.13 16.96
CA LYS A 89 -19.76 3.80 18.09
C LYS A 89 -18.83 2.63 17.81
N ALA A 90 -19.33 1.57 17.17
CA ALA A 90 -18.52 0.40 16.82
C ALA A 90 -17.41 0.76 15.81
N ASN A 91 -17.76 1.48 14.76
CA ASN A 91 -16.81 1.94 13.74
C ASN A 91 -15.75 2.87 14.34
N PHE A 92 -16.16 3.89 15.11
CA PHE A 92 -15.21 4.80 15.74
C PHE A 92 -14.29 4.12 16.73
N ARG A 93 -14.81 3.21 17.57
CA ARG A 93 -13.95 2.43 18.49
C ARG A 93 -12.95 1.55 17.75
N LEU A 94 -13.33 1.01 16.60
CA LEU A 94 -12.43 0.18 15.81
C LEU A 94 -11.36 1.02 15.10
N VAL A 95 -11.77 2.11 14.45
CA VAL A 95 -10.86 2.96 13.68
C VAL A 95 -9.96 3.75 14.61
N PHE A 96 -10.47 4.37 15.68
CA PHE A 96 -9.74 5.37 16.47
C PHE A 96 -9.33 4.91 17.87
N GLY A 97 -9.88 3.79 18.34
CA GLY A 97 -9.50 3.24 19.64
C GLY A 97 -8.12 2.57 19.61
N PRO A 98 -7.51 2.31 20.78
CA PRO A 98 -6.31 1.51 20.88
C PRO A 98 -6.49 0.12 20.25
N PRO A 99 -5.42 -0.45 19.66
CA PRO A 99 -5.43 -1.81 19.15
C PRO A 99 -5.85 -2.77 20.25
N LYS A 100 -6.67 -3.77 19.88
CA LYS A 100 -6.96 -4.88 20.78
C LYS A 100 -5.72 -5.77 20.81
N HIS A 101 -5.02 -5.83 21.93
CA HIS A 101 -3.97 -6.81 22.14
C HIS A 101 -4.60 -8.09 22.70
N SER A 102 -4.28 -9.22 22.08
CA SER A 102 -4.61 -10.54 22.62
C SER A 102 -3.35 -11.39 22.50
N GLU A 103 -2.83 -11.83 23.65
CA GLU A 103 -1.61 -12.65 23.74
C GLU A 103 -1.80 -14.01 23.04
N TYR A 104 -3.04 -14.48 22.97
CA TYR A 104 -3.42 -15.74 22.33
C TYR A 104 -4.34 -15.48 21.15
N CYS A 105 -3.77 -15.42 19.95
CA CYS A 105 -4.52 -15.32 18.70
C CYS A 105 -4.06 -16.40 17.71
N SER A 106 -5.04 -17.00 17.01
CA SER A 106 -4.76 -17.88 15.88
C SER A 106 -4.06 -17.10 14.74
N LYS A 107 -3.37 -17.81 13.83
CA LYS A 107 -2.73 -17.18 12.66
C LYS A 107 -3.73 -16.36 11.83
N THR A 108 -4.92 -16.91 11.60
CA THR A 108 -6.00 -16.23 10.87
C THR A 108 -6.45 -14.95 11.59
N THR A 109 -6.57 -15.01 12.91
CA THR A 109 -6.92 -13.84 13.72
C THR A 109 -5.84 -12.76 13.64
N LYS A 110 -4.56 -13.13 13.69
CA LYS A 110 -3.44 -12.18 13.54
C LYS A 110 -3.49 -11.47 12.18
N TYR A 111 -3.67 -12.23 11.10
CA TYR A 111 -3.81 -11.65 9.76
C TYR A 111 -5.00 -10.67 9.66
N ALA A 112 -6.15 -11.04 10.22
CA ALA A 112 -7.31 -10.15 10.24
C ALA A 112 -7.06 -8.88 11.07
N MET A 113 -6.31 -8.98 12.18
CA MET A 113 -5.93 -7.81 12.99
C MET A 113 -4.98 -6.88 12.25
N GLU A 114 -3.96 -7.44 11.58
CA GLU A 114 -3.02 -6.68 10.75
C GLU A 114 -3.74 -5.98 9.59
N SER A 115 -4.60 -6.71 8.88
CA SER A 115 -5.43 -6.16 7.80
C SER A 115 -6.34 -5.03 8.30
N ASN A 116 -7.01 -5.22 9.43
CA ASN A 116 -7.87 -4.18 10.01
C ASN A 116 -7.08 -2.99 10.56
N ALA A 117 -5.86 -3.20 11.04
CA ALA A 117 -4.96 -2.12 11.45
C ALA A 117 -4.55 -1.27 10.23
N ALA A 118 -4.21 -1.92 9.11
CA ALA A 118 -3.91 -1.23 7.86
C ALA A 118 -5.12 -0.42 7.35
N ARG A 119 -6.32 -1.00 7.35
CA ARG A 119 -7.56 -0.29 6.98
C ARG A 119 -7.85 0.88 7.89
N SER A 120 -7.70 0.70 9.20
CA SER A 120 -7.90 1.77 10.19
C SER A 120 -6.91 2.91 9.95
N LYS A 121 -5.65 2.61 9.63
CA LYS A 121 -4.64 3.61 9.24
C LYS A 121 -5.07 4.38 7.99
N THR A 122 -5.58 3.69 6.97
CA THR A 122 -6.12 4.33 5.76
C THR A 122 -7.27 5.28 6.09
N VAL A 123 -8.24 4.85 6.90
CA VAL A 123 -9.38 5.72 7.30
C VAL A 123 -8.90 6.92 8.13
N ARG A 124 -7.97 6.73 9.07
CA ARG A 124 -7.39 7.82 9.86
C ARG A 124 -6.73 8.88 8.98
N GLY A 125 -6.00 8.46 7.94
CA GLY A 125 -5.37 9.37 6.97
C GLY A 125 -6.34 10.25 6.17
N LEU A 126 -7.65 9.98 6.23
CA LEU A 126 -8.67 10.78 5.56
C LEU A 126 -9.27 11.88 6.45
N CYS A 127 -8.95 11.92 7.75
CA CYS A 127 -9.64 12.80 8.70
C CYS A 127 -9.45 14.29 8.41
N GLU A 128 -8.30 14.68 7.85
CA GLU A 128 -8.00 16.08 7.52
C GLU A 128 -8.57 16.47 6.15
N SER A 129 -8.29 15.69 5.11
CA SER A 129 -8.66 16.04 3.73
C SER A 129 -10.07 15.62 3.32
N TYR A 130 -10.63 14.58 3.96
CA TYR A 130 -11.94 14.01 3.59
C TYR A 130 -12.77 13.63 4.83
N PRO A 131 -13.04 14.56 5.76
CA PRO A 131 -13.80 14.26 6.99
C PRO A 131 -15.19 13.69 6.68
N ASN A 132 -15.87 14.20 5.65
CA ASN A 132 -17.19 13.70 5.23
C ASN A 132 -17.15 12.25 4.74
N ALA A 133 -16.06 11.81 4.12
CA ALA A 133 -15.89 10.41 3.72
C ALA A 133 -15.78 9.50 4.95
N VAL A 134 -15.04 9.94 5.99
CA VAL A 134 -14.88 9.20 7.24
C VAL A 134 -16.19 9.08 8.01
N ILE A 135 -16.96 10.17 8.09
CA ILE A 135 -18.28 10.16 8.72
C ILE A 135 -19.23 9.27 7.93
N THR A 136 -19.29 9.41 6.60
CA THR A 136 -20.12 8.57 5.73
C THR A 136 -19.79 7.09 5.88
N LEU A 137 -18.50 6.72 5.91
CA LEU A 137 -18.07 5.34 6.17
C LEU A 137 -18.60 4.85 7.53
N SER A 138 -18.46 5.69 8.56
CA SER A 138 -18.76 5.33 9.95
C SER A 138 -20.26 5.25 10.24
N THR A 139 -21.10 6.01 9.53
CA THR A 139 -22.55 6.04 9.71
C THR A 139 -23.28 5.07 8.78
N SER A 140 -22.83 4.97 7.53
CA SER A 140 -23.61 4.32 6.48
C SER A 140 -23.17 2.89 6.18
N TYR A 141 -22.01 2.46 6.68
CA TYR A 141 -21.45 1.13 6.43
C TYR A 141 -21.26 0.37 7.75
N PRO A 142 -21.90 -0.80 7.92
CA PRO A 142 -21.62 -1.67 9.05
C PRO A 142 -20.14 -2.08 9.07
N THR A 143 -19.57 -2.22 10.26
CA THR A 143 -18.14 -2.56 10.45
C THR A 143 -17.70 -3.75 9.60
N LYS A 144 -18.50 -4.83 9.60
CA LYS A 144 -18.21 -6.05 8.84
C LYS A 144 -18.02 -5.82 7.35
N VAL A 145 -18.75 -4.86 6.76
CA VAL A 145 -18.72 -4.61 5.32
C VAL A 145 -17.32 -4.22 4.86
N TRP A 146 -16.56 -3.47 5.67
CA TRP A 146 -15.23 -3.01 5.31
C TRP A 146 -14.10 -3.76 6.03
N THR A 147 -14.37 -4.46 7.14
CA THR A 147 -13.36 -5.27 7.84
C THR A 147 -13.25 -6.70 7.33
N GLU A 148 -14.30 -7.25 6.73
CA GLU A 148 -14.32 -8.62 6.19
C GLU A 148 -14.22 -8.64 4.66
N SER A 149 -14.15 -7.47 4.01
CA SER A 149 -13.98 -7.36 2.57
C SER A 149 -12.58 -7.77 2.11
N SER A 150 -12.39 -7.93 0.80
CA SER A 150 -11.04 -7.96 0.21
C SER A 150 -10.37 -6.57 0.32
N ALA A 151 -9.06 -6.50 0.05
CA ALA A 151 -8.33 -5.23 0.02
C ALA A 151 -8.83 -4.34 -1.13
N GLU A 152 -9.03 -4.93 -2.31
CA GLU A 152 -9.46 -4.25 -3.52
C GLU A 152 -10.88 -3.66 -3.37
N LEU A 153 -11.77 -4.37 -2.66
CA LEU A 153 -13.12 -3.87 -2.39
C LEU A 153 -13.07 -2.70 -1.40
N PHE A 154 -12.22 -2.78 -0.38
CA PHE A 154 -12.02 -1.70 0.60
C PHE A 154 -11.45 -0.45 -0.08
N ASP A 155 -10.36 -0.60 -0.83
CA ASP A 155 -9.71 0.52 -1.53
C ASP A 155 -10.64 1.14 -2.58
N GLY A 156 -11.38 0.30 -3.30
CA GLY A 156 -12.43 0.73 -4.23
C GLY A 156 -13.50 1.56 -3.55
N LEU A 157 -13.98 1.12 -2.38
CA LEU A 157 -14.96 1.85 -1.58
C LEU A 157 -14.41 3.19 -1.08
N ILE A 158 -13.18 3.21 -0.54
CA ILE A 158 -12.52 4.45 -0.09
C ILE A 158 -12.39 5.45 -1.24
N ASN A 159 -11.98 5.01 -2.42
CA ASN A 159 -11.84 5.87 -3.59
C ASN A 159 -13.18 6.50 -4.01
N VAL A 160 -14.27 5.72 -3.93
CA VAL A 160 -15.61 6.26 -4.22
C VAL A 160 -16.04 7.28 -3.16
N LEU A 161 -15.82 6.98 -1.88
CA LEU A 161 -16.15 7.91 -0.79
C LEU A 161 -15.38 9.24 -0.89
N LYS A 162 -14.10 9.21 -1.31
CA LYS A 162 -13.32 10.43 -1.56
C LYS A 162 -13.93 11.25 -2.69
N LYS A 163 -14.24 10.62 -3.82
CA LYS A 163 -14.86 11.29 -4.98
C LYS A 163 -16.24 11.88 -4.66
N ASP A 164 -17.02 11.21 -3.83
CA ASP A 164 -18.32 11.71 -3.40
C ASP A 164 -18.14 12.89 -2.42
N ALA A 165 -17.19 12.81 -1.48
CA ALA A 165 -16.87 13.91 -0.57
C ALA A 165 -16.33 15.16 -1.29
N GLU A 166 -15.60 15.02 -2.40
CA GLU A 166 -15.12 16.17 -3.22
C GLU A 166 -16.25 16.97 -3.85
N LYS A 167 -17.38 16.32 -4.14
CA LYS A 167 -18.56 16.98 -4.74
C LYS A 167 -19.45 17.63 -3.68
N GLU A 168 -19.22 17.31 -2.42
CA GLU A 168 -20.08 17.69 -1.31
C GLU A 168 -19.48 18.85 -0.53
N VAL A 169 -19.98 20.04 -0.80
CA VAL A 169 -19.71 21.23 0.00
C VAL A 169 -20.87 21.43 0.96
N GLY A 170 -20.59 21.70 2.24
CA GLY A 170 -21.67 22.15 3.13
C GLY A 170 -22.42 21.05 3.89
N VAL A 171 -21.90 19.82 4.01
CA VAL A 171 -22.65 18.73 4.66
C VAL A 171 -22.83 18.98 6.15
N ASN A 172 -24.07 19.24 6.55
CA ASN A 172 -24.45 19.38 7.95
C ASN A 172 -24.84 18.02 8.54
N TRP A 173 -23.90 17.41 9.23
CA TRP A 173 -24.15 16.15 9.94
C TRP A 173 -24.98 16.38 11.21
N PRO A 174 -25.81 15.41 11.63
CA PRO A 174 -26.56 15.51 12.89
C PRO A 174 -25.64 15.73 14.09
N SER A 175 -26.05 16.60 15.02
CA SER A 175 -25.30 16.89 16.25
C SER A 175 -25.04 15.64 17.09
N GLU A 176 -25.92 14.63 16.98
CA GLU A 176 -25.76 13.31 17.61
C GLU A 176 -24.40 12.66 17.30
N ILE A 177 -23.80 12.96 16.13
CA ILE A 177 -22.45 12.46 15.81
C ILE A 177 -21.41 13.05 16.76
N LEU A 178 -21.47 14.36 17.02
CA LEU A 178 -20.56 15.03 17.96
C LEU A 178 -20.79 14.52 19.39
N ASP A 179 -22.05 14.35 19.80
CA ASP A 179 -22.39 13.79 21.12
C ASP A 179 -21.79 12.38 21.30
N ILE A 180 -21.85 11.55 20.24
CA ILE A 180 -21.21 10.23 20.24
C ILE A 180 -19.69 10.35 20.34
N MET A 181 -19.09 11.30 19.61
CA MET A 181 -17.64 11.48 19.64
C MET A 181 -17.15 11.93 21.02
N ASP A 182 -17.90 12.81 21.69
CA ASP A 182 -17.61 13.34 23.01
C ASP A 182 -17.69 12.23 24.07
N ALA A 183 -18.80 11.49 24.08
CA ALA A 183 -18.97 10.36 24.99
C ALA A 183 -17.88 9.29 24.81
N LEU A 184 -17.42 9.07 23.56
CA LEU A 184 -16.35 8.11 23.28
C LEU A 184 -14.97 8.59 23.73
N ALA A 185 -14.69 9.89 23.63
CA ALA A 185 -13.45 10.48 24.12
C ALA A 185 -13.35 10.44 25.64
N GLU A 186 -14.49 10.53 26.34
CA GLU A 186 -14.58 10.35 27.80
C GLU A 186 -14.49 8.88 28.22
N GLU A 187 -15.09 7.96 27.45
CA GLU A 187 -15.11 6.52 27.76
C GLU A 187 -13.72 5.88 27.68
N ARG A 188 -12.87 6.30 26.73
CA ARG A 188 -11.58 5.67 26.48
C ARG A 188 -10.59 6.57 25.74
N PRO A 189 -9.29 6.25 25.79
CA PRO A 189 -8.30 6.88 24.92
C PRO A 189 -8.64 6.68 23.43
N MET A 190 -8.60 7.77 22.68
CA MET A 190 -8.72 7.82 21.22
C MET A 190 -7.45 8.42 20.60
N CYS A 191 -7.11 8.03 19.38
CA CYS A 191 -5.94 8.58 18.69
C CYS A 191 -6.14 10.05 18.26
N ASP A 192 -5.07 10.75 17.92
CA ASP A 192 -5.12 12.20 17.65
C ASP A 192 -5.92 12.55 16.39
N GLU A 193 -5.95 11.66 15.39
CA GLU A 193 -6.76 11.84 14.18
C GLU A 193 -8.26 11.91 14.50
N PHE A 194 -8.69 11.29 15.61
CA PHE A 194 -10.07 11.43 16.09
C PHE A 194 -10.38 12.86 16.52
N LYS A 195 -9.43 13.54 17.18
CA LYS A 195 -9.57 14.94 17.59
C LYS A 195 -9.60 15.85 16.36
N VAL A 196 -8.79 15.56 15.34
CA VAL A 196 -8.80 16.26 14.06
C VAL A 196 -10.16 16.13 13.40
N LEU A 197 -10.66 14.90 13.23
CA LEU A 197 -11.98 14.65 12.65
C LEU A 197 -13.08 15.38 13.42
N ARG A 198 -13.05 15.31 14.75
CA ARG A 198 -14.03 15.98 15.62
C ARG A 198 -14.04 17.49 15.39
N GLY A 199 -12.85 18.11 15.29
CA GLY A 199 -12.71 19.53 14.97
C GLY A 199 -13.35 19.88 13.63
N GLN A 200 -13.07 19.08 12.59
CA GLN A 200 -13.64 19.27 11.25
C GLN A 200 -15.17 19.16 11.24
N VAL A 201 -15.74 18.20 11.99
CA VAL A 201 -17.20 18.04 12.07
C VAL A 201 -17.85 19.19 12.86
N ARG A 202 -17.21 19.64 13.95
CA ARG A 202 -17.74 20.71 14.81
C ARG A 202 -17.70 22.07 14.13
N ASP A 203 -16.57 22.39 13.52
CA ASP A 203 -16.32 23.73 12.97
C ASP A 203 -17.06 23.93 11.62
N GLY A 204 -17.62 22.84 11.07
CA GLY A 204 -18.43 22.85 9.87
C GLY A 204 -17.69 23.38 8.64
N PRO A 205 -18.39 23.61 7.52
CA PRO A 205 -17.81 24.17 6.31
C PRO A 205 -17.49 25.68 6.40
N HIS A 206 -17.44 26.28 7.59
CA HIS A 206 -17.09 27.69 7.76
C HIS A 206 -15.70 27.85 8.36
N LYS A 207 -14.69 27.77 7.48
CA LYS A 207 -13.57 28.73 7.43
C LYS A 207 -12.79 28.51 6.15
N ASP A 208 -13.32 29.08 5.07
CA ASP A 208 -12.47 29.52 3.98
C ASP A 208 -11.36 30.40 4.55
N SER A 209 -10.15 29.98 4.25
CA SER A 209 -8.93 30.77 4.11
C SER A 209 -9.10 32.29 4.30
N ASN A 210 -8.64 32.80 5.43
CA ASN A 210 -8.10 34.15 5.53
C ASN A 210 -7.08 34.19 6.68
N PHE A 211 -5.88 33.63 6.42
CA PHE A 211 -4.70 33.91 7.22
C PHE A 211 -3.88 35.00 6.53
N GLY A 212 -4.28 36.26 6.77
CA GLY A 212 -3.34 37.37 6.90
C GLY A 212 -2.80 37.39 8.33
N PRO A 213 -1.56 37.86 8.56
CA PRO A 213 -0.91 37.72 9.86
C PRO A 213 -1.37 38.83 10.80
N SER A 214 -1.81 38.48 12.01
CA SER A 214 -1.95 39.44 13.10
C SER A 214 -1.18 38.99 14.34
N THR A 215 -0.21 39.85 14.61
CA THR A 215 0.69 40.06 15.76
C THR A 215 0.08 39.91 17.17
N SER A 216 0.74 39.09 18.00
CA SER A 216 1.22 39.36 19.39
C SER A 216 0.23 39.67 20.53
N PRO A 217 0.64 39.66 21.82
CA PRO A 217 1.60 38.81 22.58
C PRO A 217 1.06 38.33 23.96
N SER A 218 1.92 37.64 24.74
CA SER A 218 1.96 37.55 26.24
C SER A 218 1.16 36.42 26.93
N THR A 219 1.56 35.73 28.02
CA THR A 219 2.80 35.45 28.79
C THR A 219 2.44 34.42 29.88
N GLY A 220 3.37 33.51 30.25
CA GLY A 220 3.42 32.81 31.56
C GLY A 220 2.93 31.34 31.58
N ARG A 221 3.80 30.31 31.55
CA ARG A 221 4.46 29.56 32.68
C ARG A 221 3.44 28.90 33.64
N ASP A 222 3.48 27.60 33.98
CA ASP A 222 4.60 26.68 34.25
C ASP A 222 4.23 25.16 34.08
N GLN A 223 5.20 24.36 33.57
CA GLN A 223 5.75 23.05 34.06
C GLN A 223 4.80 21.86 34.40
N LEU A 224 5.04 20.57 34.15
CA LEU A 224 6.21 19.75 33.75
C LEU A 224 5.68 18.34 33.35
N GLY A 225 6.26 17.67 32.36
CA GLY A 225 5.87 16.29 32.01
C GLY A 225 6.54 15.75 30.74
N THR A 226 7.87 15.66 30.79
CA THR A 226 8.79 15.26 29.71
C THR A 226 8.58 13.81 29.25
N TYR A 227 8.30 13.59 27.95
CA TYR A 227 8.75 12.40 27.21
C TYR A 227 9.20 12.81 25.80
N HIS A 228 10.42 12.40 25.46
CA HIS A 228 11.18 12.78 24.27
C HIS A 228 10.48 12.43 22.95
N SER A 229 10.29 13.43 22.08
CA SER A 229 10.27 13.24 20.62
C SER A 229 11.00 14.42 19.98
N THR A 230 12.18 14.15 19.44
CA THR A 230 13.05 15.14 18.79
C THR A 230 12.49 15.52 17.43
N VAL A 231 11.74 16.63 17.39
CA VAL A 231 11.38 17.34 16.16
C VAL A 231 12.53 18.29 15.79
N TYR A 232 13.13 18.12 14.62
CA TYR A 232 14.02 19.13 14.04
C TYR A 232 13.20 20.37 13.64
N PRO A 233 13.71 21.60 13.85
CA PRO A 233 13.02 22.82 13.46
C PRO A 233 13.14 23.03 11.94
N SER A 234 12.01 22.94 11.22
CA SER A 234 11.92 23.35 9.83
C SER A 234 11.99 24.88 9.73
N LYS A 235 13.16 25.40 9.39
CA LYS A 235 13.33 26.80 8.97
C LYS A 235 12.76 26.91 7.56
N ARG A 236 11.62 27.59 7.41
CA ARG A 236 11.11 28.05 6.11
C ARG A 236 12.17 28.91 5.42
N ARG A 237 12.86 28.35 4.43
CA ARG A 237 13.64 29.12 3.44
C ARG A 237 12.70 29.54 2.31
N LYS A 238 13.02 30.70 1.71
CA LYS A 238 12.36 31.24 0.51
C LYS A 238 12.38 30.21 -0.63
N PRO A 239 11.47 30.31 -1.62
CA PRO A 239 11.51 29.43 -2.78
C PRO A 239 12.77 29.77 -3.60
N GLU A 240 13.80 28.95 -3.43
CA GLU A 240 14.90 28.88 -4.38
C GLU A 240 14.36 28.24 -5.67
N ASP A 241 14.87 28.66 -6.83
CA ASP A 241 14.58 28.04 -8.12
C ASP A 241 14.64 26.50 -7.99
N PRO A 242 13.76 25.74 -8.66
CA PRO A 242 13.72 24.29 -8.54
C PRO A 242 15.08 23.70 -8.95
N GLN A 243 15.91 23.47 -7.95
CA GLN A 243 17.21 22.83 -8.10
C GLN A 243 16.94 21.43 -8.63
N SER A 244 17.70 21.03 -9.64
CA SER A 244 17.57 19.70 -10.20
C SER A 244 17.69 18.64 -9.09
N PRO A 245 16.83 17.59 -9.06
CA PRO A 245 16.89 16.50 -8.07
C PRO A 245 18.24 15.76 -8.03
N PHE A 246 19.08 15.96 -9.05
CA PHE A 246 20.44 15.42 -9.13
C PHE A 246 21.47 16.21 -8.31
N ARG A 247 21.17 17.45 -7.91
CA ARG A 247 22.07 18.33 -7.15
C ARG A 247 21.64 18.52 -5.69
N GLU A 248 20.70 17.72 -5.22
CA GLU A 248 20.22 17.77 -3.84
C GLU A 248 21.14 17.00 -2.90
N ASN A 249 21.39 17.54 -1.71
CA ASN A 249 22.10 16.83 -0.66
C ASN A 249 21.17 15.75 -0.07
N ARG A 250 21.34 14.50 -0.53
CA ARG A 250 20.54 13.36 -0.08
C ARG A 250 21.07 12.83 1.25
N GLU A 251 20.34 13.09 2.33
CA GLU A 251 20.58 12.45 3.63
C GLU A 251 19.63 11.25 3.80
N VAL A 252 20.19 10.07 4.07
CA VAL A 252 19.39 8.86 4.34
C VAL A 252 18.65 9.03 5.67
N GLY A 253 17.33 8.86 5.65
CA GLY A 253 16.47 8.84 6.83
C GLY A 253 16.27 7.42 7.35
N PHE A 254 15.79 6.53 6.49
CA PHE A 254 15.51 5.13 6.84
C PHE A 254 15.98 4.18 5.74
N MET A 255 16.36 2.96 6.13
CA MET A 255 16.73 1.91 5.19
C MET A 255 15.95 0.64 5.52
N TYR A 256 15.26 0.09 4.52
CA TYR A 256 14.64 -1.23 4.58
C TYR A 256 15.56 -2.24 3.91
N THR A 257 15.86 -3.33 4.61
CA THR A 257 16.68 -4.45 4.14
C THR A 257 16.08 -5.76 4.68
N ASN A 258 16.75 -6.90 4.47
CA ASN A 258 16.32 -8.22 4.94
C ASN A 258 15.01 -8.69 4.29
N ALA A 259 14.88 -8.52 2.96
CA ALA A 259 13.75 -9.05 2.20
C ALA A 259 13.63 -10.57 2.40
N PRO A 260 12.43 -11.14 2.55
CA PRO A 260 12.26 -12.59 2.66
C PRO A 260 12.84 -13.30 1.43
N ALA A 261 13.66 -14.33 1.66
CA ALA A 261 14.31 -15.05 0.55
C ALA A 261 13.29 -15.71 -0.38
N VAL A 262 12.13 -16.13 0.14
CA VAL A 262 11.03 -16.69 -0.66
C VAL A 262 10.49 -15.71 -1.70
N ASP A 263 10.50 -14.41 -1.42
CA ASP A 263 9.98 -13.40 -2.34
C ASP A 263 10.93 -13.19 -3.51
N ILE A 264 12.25 -13.31 -3.30
CA ILE A 264 13.25 -13.28 -4.37
C ILE A 264 13.06 -14.45 -5.35
N LEU A 265 12.62 -15.61 -4.87
CA LEU A 265 12.34 -16.77 -5.74
C LEU A 265 11.13 -16.55 -6.67
N GLN A 266 10.26 -15.59 -6.33
CA GLN A 266 9.07 -15.25 -7.11
C GLN A 266 9.34 -14.17 -8.16
N LEU A 267 10.51 -13.54 -8.14
CA LEU A 267 10.89 -12.55 -9.16
C LEU A 267 10.98 -13.19 -10.54
N SER A 268 10.67 -12.40 -11.58
CA SER A 268 10.85 -12.80 -12.98
C SER A 268 12.32 -12.76 -13.39
N GLU A 269 12.65 -13.44 -14.50
CA GLU A 269 13.96 -13.28 -15.13
C GLU A 269 14.07 -11.89 -15.81
N PRO A 270 15.27 -11.27 -15.84
CA PRO A 270 16.56 -11.80 -15.37
C PRO A 270 16.83 -11.59 -13.87
N PHE A 271 15.93 -10.91 -13.15
CA PHE A 271 16.18 -10.44 -11.79
C PHE A 271 16.43 -11.58 -10.81
N ARG A 272 15.57 -12.60 -10.81
CA ARG A 272 15.72 -13.75 -9.91
C ARG A 272 17.10 -14.39 -10.00
N THR A 273 17.56 -14.72 -11.21
CA THR A 273 18.90 -15.27 -11.42
C THR A 273 19.98 -14.29 -10.95
N ALA A 274 19.84 -13.00 -11.25
CA ALA A 274 20.79 -11.97 -10.86
C ALA A 274 20.95 -11.87 -9.34
N PHE A 275 19.85 -11.91 -8.58
CA PHE A 275 19.88 -11.96 -7.12
C PHE A 275 20.51 -13.26 -6.61
N GLN A 276 20.08 -14.41 -7.13
CA GLN A 276 20.57 -15.72 -6.66
C GLN A 276 22.06 -15.94 -6.92
N ASN A 277 22.61 -15.30 -7.96
CA ASN A 277 24.02 -15.36 -8.28
C ASN A 277 24.90 -14.41 -7.49
N SER A 278 24.30 -13.45 -6.78
CA SER A 278 25.00 -12.53 -5.88
C SER A 278 25.86 -13.27 -4.86
N ARG A 279 27.06 -12.74 -4.59
CA ARG A 279 27.92 -13.26 -3.51
C ARG A 279 27.22 -13.16 -2.16
N GLN A 280 26.47 -12.08 -1.93
CA GLN A 280 25.71 -11.85 -0.71
C GLN A 280 24.64 -12.92 -0.52
N TRP A 281 23.83 -13.18 -1.55
CA TRP A 281 22.79 -14.21 -1.52
C TRP A 281 23.37 -15.58 -1.19
N LYS A 282 24.41 -16.00 -1.92
CA LYS A 282 25.07 -17.30 -1.72
C LYS A 282 25.60 -17.46 -0.31
N TRP A 283 26.21 -16.41 0.24
CA TRP A 283 26.69 -16.40 1.62
C TRP A 283 25.53 -16.53 2.61
N GLU A 284 24.45 -15.75 2.48
CA GLU A 284 23.28 -15.81 3.37
C GLU A 284 22.58 -17.19 3.33
N ARG A 285 22.47 -17.81 2.15
CA ARG A 285 21.94 -19.18 2.00
C ARG A 285 22.82 -20.20 2.71
N SER A 286 24.15 -20.05 2.63
CA SER A 286 25.09 -20.94 3.34
C SER A 286 24.95 -20.87 4.87
N GLN A 287 24.44 -19.75 5.39
CA GLN A 287 24.16 -19.53 6.80
C GLN A 287 22.72 -19.91 7.20
N ASN A 288 21.94 -20.53 6.29
CA ASN A 288 20.53 -20.88 6.49
C ASN A 288 19.63 -19.70 6.90
N MET A 289 19.99 -18.47 6.51
CA MET A 289 19.16 -17.29 6.81
C MET A 289 17.84 -17.39 6.03
N ASN A 290 16.73 -16.85 6.54
CA ASN A 290 15.45 -16.83 5.81
C ASN A 290 15.20 -15.50 5.06
N THR A 291 16.05 -14.51 5.29
CA THR A 291 16.02 -13.18 4.66
C THR A 291 17.28 -12.91 3.85
N THR A 292 17.26 -11.87 3.02
CA THR A 292 18.39 -11.41 2.23
C THR A 292 18.53 -9.90 2.27
N SER A 293 19.77 -9.43 2.34
CA SER A 293 20.14 -8.02 2.15
C SER A 293 20.45 -7.68 0.69
N CYS A 294 20.22 -8.59 -0.27
CA CYS A 294 20.49 -8.30 -1.68
C CYS A 294 19.56 -7.24 -2.29
N LEU A 295 18.44 -6.93 -1.63
CA LEU A 295 17.52 -5.85 -1.98
C LEU A 295 17.39 -4.89 -0.80
N ALA A 296 17.62 -3.60 -1.04
CA ALA A 296 17.38 -2.56 -0.05
C ALA A 296 16.60 -1.38 -0.65
N ALA A 297 15.80 -0.73 0.19
CA ALA A 297 15.14 0.54 -0.13
C ALA A 297 15.64 1.62 0.84
N LEU A 298 16.21 2.69 0.29
CA LEU A 298 16.75 3.83 1.01
C LEU A 298 15.80 5.00 0.88
N PHE A 299 15.22 5.40 2.01
CA PHE A 299 14.31 6.54 2.11
C PHE A 299 15.10 7.77 2.56
N PRO A 300 15.02 8.88 1.83
CA PRO A 300 15.60 10.15 2.28
C PRO A 300 14.88 10.68 3.53
N LYS A 301 15.55 11.54 4.30
CA LYS A 301 14.91 12.24 5.43
C LYS A 301 13.82 13.20 4.98
N ASP A 302 14.02 13.82 3.83
CA ASP A 302 13.07 14.75 3.23
C ASP A 302 12.09 13.97 2.35
N ASN A 303 10.80 14.18 2.55
CA ASN A 303 9.74 13.46 1.86
C ASN A 303 9.47 13.97 0.43
N ILE A 304 10.16 15.04 0.02
CA ILE A 304 10.14 15.55 -1.36
C ILE A 304 11.16 14.84 -2.26
N GLN A 305 12.11 14.10 -1.68
CA GLN A 305 13.18 13.42 -2.40
C GLN A 305 12.77 11.98 -2.79
N ASP A 306 13.27 11.51 -3.92
CA ASP A 306 12.98 10.16 -4.41
C ASP A 306 13.60 9.05 -3.55
N VAL A 307 12.88 7.94 -3.43
CA VAL A 307 13.36 6.71 -2.77
C VAL A 307 14.31 5.97 -3.71
N SER A 308 15.43 5.49 -3.16
CA SER A 308 16.39 4.69 -3.92
C SER A 308 16.23 3.21 -3.63
N LEU A 309 16.19 2.38 -4.69
CA LEU A 309 16.26 0.93 -4.58
C LEU A 309 17.67 0.47 -4.96
N THR A 310 18.25 -0.40 -4.14
CA THR A 310 19.58 -0.98 -4.37
C THR A 310 19.46 -2.48 -4.54
N ILE A 311 20.07 -3.00 -5.62
CA ILE A 311 20.09 -4.41 -5.97
C ILE A 311 21.55 -4.88 -5.99
N TRP A 312 21.90 -5.82 -5.12
CA TRP A 312 23.17 -6.54 -5.18
C TRP A 312 22.98 -7.83 -5.96
N CYS A 313 23.54 -7.89 -7.16
CA CYS A 313 23.47 -9.04 -8.05
C CYS A 313 24.87 -9.62 -8.35
N GLY A 314 24.90 -10.78 -9.02
CA GLY A 314 26.13 -11.31 -9.60
C GLY A 314 26.75 -10.34 -10.60
N ASN A 315 28.09 -10.26 -10.65
CA ASN A 315 28.80 -9.28 -11.48
C ASN A 315 28.40 -9.36 -12.97
N GLU A 316 28.44 -10.57 -13.54
CA GLU A 316 28.05 -10.83 -14.94
C GLU A 316 26.55 -10.63 -15.18
N ASP A 317 25.72 -10.95 -14.18
CA ASP A 317 24.27 -10.78 -14.27
C ASP A 317 23.86 -9.30 -14.21
N GLY A 318 24.70 -8.44 -13.61
CA GLY A 318 24.50 -6.99 -13.58
C GLY A 318 24.33 -6.41 -14.99
N TYR A 319 25.11 -6.85 -15.97
CA TYR A 319 24.95 -6.41 -17.36
C TYR A 319 23.60 -6.79 -17.97
N ARG A 320 23.06 -7.97 -17.60
CA ARG A 320 21.73 -8.41 -18.05
C ARG A 320 20.63 -7.55 -17.43
N VAL A 321 20.76 -7.21 -16.15
CA VAL A 321 19.84 -6.31 -15.45
C VAL A 321 19.87 -4.90 -16.06
N ILE A 322 21.05 -4.36 -16.31
CA ILE A 322 21.26 -3.05 -16.98
C ILE A 322 20.58 -3.06 -18.36
N THR A 323 20.79 -4.13 -19.15
CA THR A 323 20.19 -4.28 -20.48
C THR A 323 18.66 -4.37 -20.40
N ALA A 324 18.11 -5.11 -19.43
CA ALA A 324 16.67 -5.25 -19.26
C ALA A 324 15.96 -3.93 -18.98
N PHE A 325 16.63 -2.98 -18.31
CA PHE A 325 16.13 -1.63 -18.08
C PHE A 325 16.48 -0.63 -19.19
N GLY A 326 17.24 -1.02 -20.22
CA GLY A 326 17.69 -0.10 -21.27
C GLY A 326 18.62 0.99 -20.76
N MET A 327 19.36 0.73 -19.68
CA MET A 327 20.25 1.70 -19.05
C MET A 327 21.51 1.93 -19.89
N GLN A 328 22.05 3.15 -19.84
CA GLN A 328 23.27 3.53 -20.56
C GLN A 328 24.42 3.73 -19.59
N LEU A 329 25.64 3.42 -20.06
CA LEU A 329 26.84 3.71 -19.31
C LEU A 329 27.03 5.23 -19.25
N ALA A 330 27.04 5.79 -18.04
CA ALA A 330 27.38 7.20 -17.87
C ALA A 330 28.88 7.41 -18.15
N PRO A 331 29.27 8.46 -18.88
CA PRO A 331 30.68 8.82 -19.03
C PRO A 331 31.25 9.16 -17.65
N LEU A 332 32.34 8.49 -17.28
CA LEU A 332 33.06 8.82 -16.05
C LEU A 332 33.79 10.15 -16.25
N PRO A 333 33.80 11.04 -15.24
CA PRO A 333 34.53 12.30 -15.28
C PRO A 333 36.05 12.12 -15.34
#